data_AF-A0A9N9T2R2-F1
#
_entry.id   AF-A0A9N9T2R2-F1
#
_cell.length_a   1.000
_cell.length_b   1.000
_cell.length_c   1.000
_cell.angle_alpha   90.00
_cell.angle_beta   90.00
_cell.angle_gamma   90.00
#
_symmetry.space_group_name_H-M   'P 1'
#
loop_
_entity.id
_entity.type
_entity.pdbx_description
1 polymer ?
#
loop_
_entity_poly.entity_id
_entity_poly.type
_entity_poly.pdbx_seq_one_letter_code
_entity_poly.pdbx_strand_id
1 'polypeptide(L)'
;MLRQLMLLLVGAVAVMAQRRLALPDPRSCANRVRHATYRDARGVTHSYFFSWEHGPTRGLEVDWLDARNICRRHCMDAVSLETPQENEFIKQRIARGNVRYIWTSGRKCNFAGCERADLQPPNINGWFWSGSGAKIGPTTQRNTGDWSYTGGFGQQQPDNREAAQGNDESCLSILNNFYNDGLKWHDVACHHVKPFVCEDSEELLNFVASRNPGIRL
;
A
#
# COMPACT_ATOMS: atom_id res chain seq x y z
N MET A 1 -35.10 -7.55 57.12
CA MET A 1 -34.97 -7.92 55.69
C MET A 1 -34.77 -6.66 54.89
N LEU A 2 -33.53 -6.26 54.58
CA LEU A 2 -33.26 -5.14 53.68
C LEU A 2 -32.02 -5.52 52.86
N ARG A 3 -32.24 -6.03 51.64
CA ARG A 3 -31.17 -6.26 50.66
C ARG A 3 -31.19 -5.08 49.70
N GLN A 4 -30.23 -4.17 49.87
CA GLN A 4 -29.86 -3.22 48.82
C GLN A 4 -29.07 -4.00 47.76
N LEU A 5 -29.64 -4.14 46.55
CA LEU A 5 -28.88 -4.51 45.37
C LEU A 5 -28.42 -3.22 44.69
N MET A 6 -27.13 -2.91 44.83
CA MET A 6 -26.44 -1.92 44.02
C MET A 6 -26.08 -2.61 42.69
N LEU A 7 -26.77 -2.26 41.60
CA LEU A 7 -26.37 -2.67 40.25
C LEU A 7 -25.21 -1.80 39.79
N LEU A 8 -23.99 -2.35 39.83
CA LEU A 8 -22.82 -1.82 39.13
C LEU A 8 -22.94 -2.14 37.65
N LEU A 9 -23.43 -1.18 36.86
CA LEU A 9 -23.30 -1.18 35.40
C LEU A 9 -21.86 -0.82 35.04
N VAL A 10 -21.01 -1.84 34.91
CA VAL A 10 -19.69 -1.69 34.28
C VAL A 10 -19.92 -1.61 32.76
N GLY A 11 -20.00 -0.39 32.23
CA GLY A 11 -20.01 -0.15 30.80
C GLY A 11 -18.66 -0.55 30.21
N ALA A 12 -18.62 -1.64 29.44
CA ALA A 12 -17.45 -2.02 28.66
C ALA A 12 -17.30 -1.04 27.49
N VAL A 13 -16.47 -0.01 27.67
CA VAL A 13 -16.04 0.84 26.56
C VAL A 13 -15.01 0.03 25.76
N ALA A 14 -15.45 -0.61 24.69
CA ALA A 14 -14.53 -1.19 23.71
C ALA A 14 -13.80 -0.05 23.00
N VAL A 15 -12.60 0.28 23.48
CA VAL A 15 -11.69 1.18 22.74
C VAL A 15 -11.29 0.42 21.48
N MET A 16 -11.88 0.77 20.34
CA MET A 16 -11.40 0.27 19.05
C MET A 16 -9.98 0.82 18.84
N ALA A 17 -8.97 -0.01 19.09
CA ALA A 17 -7.59 0.33 18.82
C ALA A 17 -7.44 0.57 17.31
N GLN A 18 -7.37 1.84 16.90
CA GLN A 18 -7.16 2.21 15.52
C GLN A 18 -5.78 1.68 15.09
N ARG A 19 -5.76 0.77 14.11
CA ARG A 19 -4.53 0.14 13.62
C ARG A 19 -3.60 1.22 13.07
N ARG A 20 -2.35 1.24 13.56
CA ARG A 20 -1.33 2.23 13.18
C ARG A 20 -0.26 1.60 12.29
N LEU A 21 0.51 2.46 11.64
CA LEU A 21 1.70 2.02 10.90
C LEU A 21 2.72 1.42 11.88
N ALA A 22 3.27 0.26 11.51
CA ALA A 22 4.28 -0.44 12.28
C ALA A 22 5.63 0.29 12.20
N LEU A 23 6.37 0.24 13.31
CA LEU A 23 7.79 0.57 13.34
C LEU A 23 8.62 -0.59 12.77
N PRO A 24 9.80 -0.31 12.19
CA PRO A 24 10.70 -1.35 11.72
C PRO A 24 11.27 -2.16 12.88
N ASP A 25 11.44 -3.48 12.69
CA ASP A 25 12.10 -4.37 13.64
C ASP A 25 13.57 -4.56 13.21
N PRO A 26 14.57 -4.14 14.00
CA PRO A 26 15.97 -4.17 13.58
C PRO A 26 16.45 -5.55 13.11
N ARG A 27 16.05 -6.62 13.81
CA ARG A 27 16.44 -7.99 13.45
C ARG A 27 15.82 -8.41 12.13
N SER A 28 14.54 -8.08 11.92
CA SER A 28 13.81 -8.36 10.69
C SER A 28 14.34 -7.56 9.50
N CYS A 29 14.82 -6.32 9.72
CA CYS A 29 15.47 -5.50 8.69
C CYS A 29 16.82 -6.09 8.24
N ALA A 30 17.65 -6.51 9.19
CA ALA A 30 18.96 -7.11 8.92
C ALA A 30 18.85 -8.46 8.18
N ASN A 31 17.76 -9.18 8.39
CA ASN A 31 17.51 -10.50 7.78
C ASN A 31 16.41 -10.44 6.71
N ARG A 32 16.08 -9.25 6.17
CA ARG A 32 14.99 -9.11 5.21
C ARG A 32 15.29 -9.89 3.93
N VAL A 33 14.25 -10.49 3.38
CA VAL A 33 14.32 -11.25 2.13
C VAL A 33 14.25 -10.28 0.95
N ARG A 34 15.18 -10.42 0.00
CA ARG A 34 15.26 -9.63 -1.22
C ARG A 34 15.21 -10.58 -2.41
N HIS A 35 14.12 -10.58 -3.16
CA HIS A 35 13.96 -11.47 -4.32
C HIS A 35 14.52 -10.86 -5.60
N ALA A 36 14.55 -9.52 -5.68
CA ALA A 36 15.09 -8.80 -6.80
C ALA A 36 15.68 -7.46 -6.35
N THR A 37 16.55 -6.92 -7.19
CA THR A 37 17.06 -5.56 -7.09
C THR A 37 16.85 -4.90 -8.44
N TYR A 38 16.38 -3.66 -8.45
CA TYR A 38 16.14 -2.90 -9.66
C TYR A 38 16.70 -1.48 -9.49
N ARG A 39 17.31 -0.96 -10.55
CA ARG A 39 17.81 0.41 -10.62
C ARG A 39 16.95 1.19 -11.59
N ASP A 40 16.29 2.22 -11.09
CA ASP A 40 15.38 3.03 -11.87
C ASP A 40 16.09 4.05 -12.78
N ALA A 41 15.32 4.79 -13.57
CA ALA A 41 15.84 5.81 -14.49
C ALA A 41 16.51 7.00 -13.79
N ARG A 42 16.25 7.21 -12.48
CA ARG A 42 16.90 8.23 -11.66
C ARG A 42 18.24 7.74 -11.12
N GLY A 43 18.56 6.46 -11.33
CA GLY A 43 19.77 5.82 -10.86
C GLY A 43 19.68 5.32 -9.42
N VAL A 44 18.49 5.36 -8.81
CA VAL A 44 18.22 4.86 -7.46
C VAL A 44 18.01 3.35 -7.52
N THR A 45 18.59 2.62 -6.56
CA THR A 45 18.53 1.15 -6.52
C THR A 45 17.76 0.69 -5.30
N HIS A 46 16.68 -0.04 -5.51
CA HIS A 46 15.88 -0.64 -4.45
C HIS A 46 15.90 -2.17 -4.55
N SER A 47 15.74 -2.82 -3.40
CA SER A 47 15.44 -4.25 -3.34
C SER A 47 13.94 -4.47 -3.16
N TYR A 48 13.44 -5.56 -3.72
CA TYR A 48 12.01 -5.88 -3.74
C TYR A 48 11.73 -7.26 -3.17
N PHE A 49 10.61 -7.35 -2.46
CA PHE A 49 10.06 -8.60 -1.94
C PHE A 49 8.67 -8.82 -2.52
N PHE A 50 8.48 -9.96 -3.19
CA PHE A 50 7.21 -10.41 -3.72
C PHE A 50 6.59 -11.45 -2.79
N SER A 51 5.44 -11.14 -2.18
CA SER A 51 4.79 -12.02 -1.19
C SER A 51 4.50 -13.43 -1.73
N TRP A 52 4.17 -13.57 -3.02
CA TRP A 52 3.88 -14.87 -3.65
C TRP A 52 5.13 -15.72 -3.91
N GLU A 53 6.33 -15.14 -3.89
CA GLU A 53 7.58 -15.87 -4.17
C GLU A 53 8.20 -16.48 -2.92
N HIS A 54 7.90 -15.91 -1.76
CA HIS A 54 8.41 -16.40 -0.48
C HIS A 54 7.49 -17.47 0.12
N GLY A 55 8.04 -18.63 0.46
CA GLY A 55 7.27 -19.78 0.98
C GLY A 55 6.26 -19.42 2.09
N PRO A 56 6.70 -18.78 3.19
CA PRO A 56 5.82 -18.36 4.29
C PRO A 56 4.67 -17.41 3.92
N THR A 57 4.81 -16.59 2.88
CA THR A 57 3.79 -15.61 2.48
C THR A 57 3.10 -15.93 1.16
N ARG A 58 3.39 -17.10 0.56
CA ARG A 58 2.97 -17.43 -0.81
C ARG A 58 1.46 -17.32 -1.06
N GLY A 59 0.66 -17.71 -0.08
CA GLY A 59 -0.81 -17.61 -0.12
C GLY A 59 -1.37 -16.51 0.79
N LEU A 60 -0.53 -15.61 1.29
CA LEU A 60 -0.95 -14.57 2.21
C LEU A 60 -1.58 -13.41 1.42
N GLU A 61 -2.86 -13.18 1.66
CA GLU A 61 -3.58 -11.99 1.23
C GLU A 61 -3.99 -11.18 2.46
N VAL A 62 -3.74 -9.88 2.43
CA VAL A 62 -4.02 -8.98 3.56
C VAL A 62 -4.58 -7.65 3.06
N ASP A 63 -5.23 -6.91 3.96
CA ASP A 63 -5.65 -5.55 3.65
C ASP A 63 -4.46 -4.61 3.41
N TRP A 64 -4.74 -3.42 2.90
CA TRP A 64 -3.70 -2.48 2.50
C TRP A 64 -2.79 -2.04 3.65
N LEU A 65 -3.34 -1.85 4.85
CA LEU A 65 -2.56 -1.40 6.00
C LEU A 65 -1.63 -2.52 6.50
N ASP A 66 -2.12 -3.75 6.51
CA ASP A 66 -1.30 -4.92 6.85
C ASP A 66 -0.20 -5.19 5.84
N ALA A 67 -0.49 -5.06 4.54
CA ALA A 67 0.53 -5.16 3.50
C ALA A 67 1.69 -4.21 3.80
N ARG A 68 1.38 -2.93 4.08
CA ARG A 68 2.39 -1.95 4.50
C ARG A 68 3.09 -2.34 5.79
N ASN A 69 2.35 -2.72 6.83
CA ASN A 69 2.93 -3.06 8.13
C ASN A 69 3.88 -4.25 8.07
N ILE A 70 3.58 -5.25 7.24
CA ILE A 70 4.49 -6.37 7.00
C ILE A 70 5.78 -5.84 6.39
N CYS A 71 5.71 -5.06 5.31
CA CYS A 71 6.90 -4.48 4.67
C CYS A 71 7.72 -3.61 5.65
N ARG A 72 7.04 -2.73 6.41
CA ARG A 72 7.66 -1.78 7.35
C ARG A 72 8.48 -2.43 8.44
N ARG A 73 8.01 -3.57 8.98
CA ARG A 73 8.80 -4.34 9.96
C ARG A 73 10.15 -4.80 9.40
N HIS A 74 10.29 -4.93 8.09
CA HIS A 74 11.51 -5.36 7.41
C HIS A 74 12.33 -4.19 6.82
N CYS A 75 12.10 -2.94 7.24
CA CYS A 75 12.73 -1.74 6.67
C CYS A 75 12.46 -1.57 5.16
N MET A 76 11.34 -2.11 4.72
CA MET A 76 10.75 -1.88 3.41
C MET A 76 9.45 -1.10 3.61
N ASP A 77 8.79 -0.65 2.56
CA ASP A 77 7.36 -0.31 2.63
C ASP A 77 6.66 -0.99 1.45
N ALA A 78 5.34 -0.86 1.32
CA ALA A 78 4.69 -1.28 0.09
C ALA A 78 5.30 -0.53 -1.11
N VAL A 79 5.34 -1.18 -2.27
CA VAL A 79 6.04 -0.63 -3.45
C VAL A 79 5.44 0.69 -3.93
N SER A 80 6.31 1.64 -4.28
CA SER A 80 5.97 2.90 -4.92
C SER A 80 6.38 2.81 -6.40
N LEU A 81 5.57 3.32 -7.32
CA LEU A 81 5.84 3.19 -8.76
C LEU A 81 6.12 4.58 -9.33
N GLU A 82 7.31 5.08 -9.06
CA GLU A 82 7.68 6.47 -9.32
C GLU A 82 8.14 6.69 -10.75
N THR A 83 8.56 5.62 -11.44
CA THR A 83 8.98 5.68 -12.84
C THR A 83 8.21 4.69 -13.71
N PRO A 84 8.00 4.98 -15.01
CA PRO A 84 7.39 4.04 -15.93
C PRO A 84 8.13 2.70 -16.01
N GLN A 85 9.46 2.72 -15.92
CA GLN A 85 10.28 1.52 -16.02
C GLN A 85 10.15 0.64 -14.78
N GLU A 86 10.04 1.24 -13.60
CA GLU A 86 9.72 0.52 -12.36
C GLU A 86 8.31 -0.10 -12.41
N ASN A 87 7.31 0.66 -12.88
CA ASN A 87 5.96 0.13 -13.07
C ASN A 87 5.96 -1.12 -13.97
N GLU A 88 6.67 -1.06 -15.10
CA GLU A 88 6.79 -2.21 -16.01
C GLU A 88 7.59 -3.37 -15.41
N PHE A 89 8.64 -3.10 -14.63
CA PHE A 89 9.36 -4.14 -13.89
C PHE A 89 8.43 -4.93 -12.96
N ILE A 90 7.61 -4.23 -12.16
CA ILE A 90 6.64 -4.85 -11.26
C ILE A 90 5.56 -5.61 -12.06
N LYS A 91 5.01 -5.03 -13.12
CA LYS A 91 3.99 -5.68 -13.98
C LYS A 91 4.53 -6.95 -14.63
N GLN A 92 5.76 -6.96 -15.10
CA GLN A 92 6.40 -8.17 -15.63
C GLN A 92 6.52 -9.27 -14.58
N ARG A 93 6.83 -8.91 -13.32
CA ARG A 93 6.88 -9.89 -12.23
C ARG A 93 5.50 -10.48 -11.91
N ILE A 94 4.46 -9.63 -11.87
CA ILE A 94 3.06 -10.03 -11.68
C ILE A 94 2.64 -11.00 -12.78
N ALA A 95 2.89 -10.65 -14.05
CA ALA A 95 2.52 -11.45 -15.20
C ALA A 95 3.21 -12.83 -15.20
N ARG A 96 4.54 -12.86 -14.94
CA ARG A 96 5.31 -14.13 -14.84
C ARG A 96 4.84 -15.01 -13.69
N GLY A 97 4.44 -14.41 -12.57
CA GLY A 97 3.90 -15.12 -11.42
C GLY A 97 2.44 -15.54 -11.57
N ASN A 98 1.76 -15.16 -12.67
CA ASN A 98 0.32 -15.31 -12.85
C ASN A 98 -0.49 -14.78 -11.64
N VAL A 99 -0.05 -13.65 -11.08
CA VAL A 99 -0.68 -13.04 -9.90
C VAL A 99 -1.85 -12.18 -10.37
N ARG A 100 -3.03 -12.38 -9.78
CA ARG A 100 -4.28 -11.75 -10.23
C ARG A 100 -4.34 -10.25 -9.92
N TYR A 101 -3.75 -9.85 -8.81
CA TYR A 101 -3.71 -8.46 -8.35
C TYR A 101 -2.69 -8.32 -7.22
N ILE A 102 -2.21 -7.11 -6.97
CA ILE A 102 -1.35 -6.82 -5.81
C ILE A 102 -1.70 -5.48 -5.18
N TRP A 103 -1.41 -5.34 -3.89
CA TRP A 103 -1.33 -4.03 -3.24
C TRP A 103 -0.02 -3.31 -3.58
N THR A 104 -0.16 -2.01 -3.85
CA THR A 104 0.95 -1.03 -3.90
C THR A 104 0.85 -0.10 -2.69
N SER A 105 1.75 0.87 -2.56
CA SER A 105 1.67 1.91 -1.54
C SER A 105 0.75 3.10 -1.91
N GLY A 106 0.11 3.09 -3.08
CA GLY A 106 -0.68 4.25 -3.51
C GLY A 106 -1.89 4.48 -2.61
N ARG A 107 -2.08 5.74 -2.21
CA ARG A 107 -3.11 6.17 -1.25
C ARG A 107 -3.72 7.50 -1.70
N LYS A 108 -5.04 7.63 -1.56
CA LYS A 108 -5.76 8.89 -1.70
C LYS A 108 -5.65 9.73 -0.42
N CYS A 109 -5.31 11.01 -0.52
CA CYS A 109 -5.25 11.92 0.62
C CYS A 109 -6.67 12.39 0.99
N ASN A 110 -7.43 11.55 1.70
CA ASN A 110 -8.81 11.78 2.12
C ASN A 110 -8.98 11.78 3.66
N PHE A 111 -7.92 12.13 4.39
CA PHE A 111 -7.87 12.14 5.84
C PHE A 111 -7.44 13.52 6.36
N ALA A 112 -7.55 13.74 7.67
CA ALA A 112 -7.18 15.01 8.29
C ALA A 112 -5.73 15.38 7.98
N GLY A 113 -5.49 16.62 7.54
CA GLY A 113 -4.20 17.11 7.06
C GLY A 113 -4.08 17.18 5.53
N CYS A 114 -5.07 16.69 4.79
CA CYS A 114 -5.11 16.72 3.32
C CYS A 114 -5.85 17.94 2.74
N GLU A 115 -6.14 18.96 3.54
CA GLU A 115 -6.98 20.11 3.15
C GLU A 115 -6.25 21.14 2.27
N ARG A 116 -4.97 20.89 1.97
CA ARG A 116 -4.17 21.75 1.09
C ARG A 116 -4.79 21.86 -0.30
N ALA A 117 -4.85 23.07 -0.84
CA ALA A 117 -5.46 23.36 -2.14
C ALA A 117 -4.87 22.54 -3.31
N ASP A 118 -3.57 22.22 -3.27
CA ASP A 118 -2.89 21.45 -4.31
C ASP A 118 -3.23 19.95 -4.31
N LEU A 119 -3.95 19.47 -3.30
CA LEU A 119 -4.45 18.09 -3.17
C LEU A 119 -5.93 17.97 -3.55
N GLN A 120 -6.60 19.08 -3.89
CA GLN A 120 -8.03 19.12 -4.17
C GLN A 120 -8.34 19.15 -5.67
N PRO A 121 -9.38 18.45 -6.15
CA PRO A 121 -10.17 17.48 -5.40
C PRO A 121 -9.37 16.18 -5.16
N PRO A 122 -9.60 15.43 -4.06
CA PRO A 122 -8.73 14.32 -3.67
C PRO A 122 -8.67 13.19 -4.71
N ASN A 123 -9.78 12.94 -5.42
CA ASN A 123 -9.84 11.91 -6.46
C ASN A 123 -9.00 12.25 -7.70
N ILE A 124 -8.63 13.53 -7.88
CA ILE A 124 -7.83 13.99 -9.02
C ILE A 124 -6.39 14.26 -8.59
N ASN A 125 -6.20 15.09 -7.57
CA ASN A 125 -4.88 15.63 -7.20
C ASN A 125 -4.31 15.05 -5.89
N GLY A 126 -5.09 14.23 -5.19
CA GLY A 126 -4.78 13.76 -3.84
C GLY A 126 -4.06 12.41 -3.78
N TRP A 127 -3.70 11.80 -4.91
CA TRP A 127 -3.02 10.50 -4.91
C TRP A 127 -1.51 10.66 -4.66
N PHE A 128 -0.95 9.76 -3.86
CA PHE A 128 0.49 9.72 -3.57
C PHE A 128 0.93 8.30 -3.23
N TRP A 129 2.23 8.03 -3.39
CA TRP A 129 2.89 6.82 -2.94
C TRP A 129 3.20 6.94 -1.46
N SER A 130 2.48 6.24 -0.60
CA SER A 130 2.65 6.38 0.85
C SER A 130 3.92 5.71 1.38
N GLY A 131 4.59 4.89 0.57
CA GLY A 131 5.88 4.25 0.90
C GLY A 131 7.08 5.19 0.75
N SER A 132 7.06 6.07 -0.25
CA SER A 132 8.12 7.06 -0.51
C SER A 132 7.72 8.52 -0.22
N GLY A 133 6.43 8.80 -0.10
CA GLY A 133 5.87 10.14 0.02
C GLY A 133 5.72 10.89 -1.31
N ALA A 134 6.10 10.28 -2.44
CA ALA A 134 6.04 10.91 -3.75
C ALA A 134 4.58 11.15 -4.21
N LYS A 135 4.30 12.34 -4.74
CA LYS A 135 2.98 12.68 -5.30
C LYS A 135 2.75 11.93 -6.62
N ILE A 136 1.55 11.41 -6.82
CA ILE A 136 1.11 10.86 -8.11
C ILE A 136 0.48 12.02 -8.90
N GLY A 137 0.78 12.09 -10.20
CA GLY A 137 0.24 13.12 -11.08
C GLY A 137 -1.30 13.13 -11.12
N PRO A 138 -1.93 14.23 -11.57
CA PRO A 138 -3.38 14.33 -11.65
C PRO A 138 -3.98 13.17 -12.44
N THR A 139 -5.04 12.55 -11.94
CA THR A 139 -5.63 11.34 -12.57
C THR A 139 -6.24 11.61 -13.96
N THR A 140 -6.49 12.89 -14.28
CA THR A 140 -6.89 13.36 -15.61
C THR A 140 -5.72 13.41 -16.61
N GLN A 141 -4.47 13.40 -16.15
CA GLN A 141 -3.26 13.40 -16.97
C GLN A 141 -2.72 11.98 -17.17
N ARG A 142 -3.24 11.28 -18.17
CA ARG A 142 -3.01 9.84 -18.40
C ARG A 142 -1.59 9.48 -18.81
N ASN A 143 -0.77 10.44 -19.21
CA ASN A 143 0.64 10.23 -19.53
C ASN A 143 1.55 10.21 -18.28
N THR A 144 1.01 10.50 -17.09
CA THR A 144 1.78 10.57 -15.83
C THR A 144 1.52 9.39 -14.88
N GLY A 145 0.69 8.42 -15.29
CA GLY A 145 0.39 7.22 -14.50
C GLY A 145 -0.21 6.10 -15.36
N ASP A 146 -0.40 4.93 -14.78
CA ASP A 146 -0.87 3.72 -15.49
C ASP A 146 -2.30 3.31 -15.07
N TRP A 147 -3.12 4.29 -14.72
CA TRP A 147 -4.55 4.12 -14.43
C TRP A 147 -5.26 3.42 -15.59
N SER A 148 -6.21 2.52 -15.26
CA SER A 148 -7.03 1.86 -16.28
C SER A 148 -8.04 2.81 -16.92
N TYR A 149 -8.31 2.61 -18.21
CA TYR A 149 -9.35 3.32 -18.95
C TYR A 149 -10.75 2.68 -18.75
N THR A 150 -10.84 1.59 -18.00
CA THR A 150 -12.07 0.87 -17.70
C THR A 150 -12.01 0.31 -16.27
N GLY A 151 -13.09 -0.32 -15.83
CA GLY A 151 -13.26 -0.83 -14.48
C GLY A 151 -14.52 -1.65 -14.37
N GLY A 152 -15.01 -1.87 -13.15
CA GLY A 152 -16.17 -2.73 -12.88
C GLY A 152 -17.46 -2.31 -13.59
N PHE A 153 -17.60 -1.02 -13.94
CA PHE A 153 -18.73 -0.47 -14.71
C PHE A 153 -18.32 0.08 -16.09
N GLY A 154 -17.16 -0.33 -16.63
CA GLY A 154 -16.64 0.24 -17.87
C GLY A 154 -16.12 1.67 -17.73
N GLN A 155 -15.91 2.14 -16.49
CA GLN A 155 -15.52 3.51 -16.18
C GLN A 155 -14.00 3.65 -15.97
N GLN A 156 -13.47 4.79 -16.37
CA GLN A 156 -12.04 5.10 -16.21
C GLN A 156 -11.68 5.23 -14.72
N GLN A 157 -10.54 4.66 -14.35
CA GLN A 157 -10.04 4.72 -12.98
C GLN A 157 -9.27 6.03 -12.72
N PRO A 158 -9.28 6.56 -11.48
CA PRO A 158 -10.02 6.04 -10.34
C PRO A 158 -11.50 6.43 -10.36
N ASP A 159 -12.40 5.44 -10.21
CA ASP A 159 -13.86 5.64 -10.37
C ASP A 159 -14.62 5.71 -9.04
N ASN A 160 -13.98 5.40 -7.92
CA ASN A 160 -14.57 5.39 -6.58
C ASN A 160 -15.93 4.67 -6.51
N ARG A 161 -16.04 3.56 -7.24
CA ARG A 161 -17.24 2.77 -7.47
C ARG A 161 -17.92 2.32 -6.18
N GLU A 162 -17.15 1.93 -5.18
CA GLU A 162 -17.72 1.44 -3.91
C GLU A 162 -18.27 2.55 -3.01
N ALA A 163 -18.14 3.83 -3.38
CA ALA A 163 -18.63 4.95 -2.55
C ALA A 163 -20.13 4.88 -2.30
N ALA A 164 -20.91 4.39 -3.26
CA ALA A 164 -22.36 4.18 -3.12
C ALA A 164 -22.71 3.14 -2.04
N GLN A 165 -21.75 2.28 -1.66
CA GLN A 165 -21.87 1.27 -0.62
C GLN A 165 -21.27 1.74 0.73
N GLY A 166 -20.82 3.00 0.80
CA GLY A 166 -20.21 3.58 1.99
C GLY A 166 -18.70 3.32 2.11
N ASN A 167 -18.06 2.75 1.08
CA ASN A 167 -16.62 2.50 1.07
C ASN A 167 -15.92 3.44 0.09
N ASP A 168 -14.94 4.20 0.57
CA ASP A 168 -14.10 4.98 -0.31
C ASP A 168 -12.96 4.13 -0.88
N GLU A 169 -12.85 4.07 -2.21
CA GLU A 169 -11.76 3.40 -2.92
C GLU A 169 -10.52 4.29 -2.85
N SER A 170 -9.78 4.06 -1.79
CA SER A 170 -8.81 5.00 -1.26
C SER A 170 -7.37 4.48 -1.37
N CYS A 171 -7.21 3.26 -1.87
CA CYS A 171 -5.94 2.55 -2.01
C CYS A 171 -5.73 2.11 -3.46
N LEU A 172 -4.48 2.09 -3.91
CA LEU A 172 -4.12 1.77 -5.29
C LEU A 172 -3.65 0.31 -5.39
N SER A 173 -4.24 -0.43 -6.32
CA SER A 173 -3.87 -1.80 -6.66
C SER A 173 -3.48 -1.90 -8.13
N ILE A 174 -2.54 -2.79 -8.47
CA ILE A 174 -2.41 -3.26 -9.86
C ILE A 174 -3.30 -4.49 -10.01
N LEU A 175 -4.24 -4.44 -10.95
CA LEU A 175 -5.05 -5.59 -11.31
C LEU A 175 -4.50 -6.19 -12.61
N ASN A 176 -4.36 -7.52 -12.65
CA ASN A 176 -3.84 -8.22 -13.82
C ASN A 176 -4.99 -8.66 -14.72
N ASN A 177 -5.32 -7.80 -15.69
CA ASN A 177 -6.34 -8.01 -16.71
C ASN A 177 -7.71 -8.41 -16.15
N PHE A 178 -8.04 -7.91 -14.95
CA PHE A 178 -9.25 -8.30 -14.22
C PHE A 178 -10.52 -7.83 -14.94
N TYR A 179 -10.45 -6.67 -15.62
CA TYR A 179 -11.55 -6.10 -16.40
C TYR A 179 -11.27 -6.11 -17.91
N ASN A 180 -10.42 -7.03 -18.37
CA ASN A 180 -9.99 -7.14 -19.77
C ASN A 180 -9.30 -5.86 -20.30
N ASP A 181 -8.46 -5.26 -19.47
CA ASP A 181 -7.81 -3.96 -19.65
C ASP A 181 -6.28 -4.00 -19.48
N GLY A 182 -5.73 -5.21 -19.39
CA GLY A 182 -4.32 -5.46 -19.14
C GLY A 182 -3.93 -5.28 -17.68
N LEU A 183 -2.62 -5.21 -17.43
CA LEU A 183 -2.10 -4.89 -16.10
C LEU A 183 -2.16 -3.37 -15.89
N LYS A 184 -3.09 -2.90 -15.05
CA LYS A 184 -3.36 -1.46 -14.85
C LYS A 184 -3.62 -1.11 -13.41
N TRP A 185 -3.49 0.18 -13.08
CA TRP A 185 -3.82 0.72 -11.77
C TRP A 185 -5.33 0.94 -11.61
N HIS A 186 -5.84 0.53 -10.45
CA HIS A 186 -7.21 0.73 -10.01
C HIS A 186 -7.20 1.29 -8.59
N ASP A 187 -8.14 2.18 -8.30
CA ASP A 187 -8.54 2.43 -6.93
C ASP A 187 -9.39 1.28 -6.43
N VAL A 188 -9.16 0.90 -5.18
CA VAL A 188 -9.84 -0.21 -4.54
C VAL A 188 -10.05 0.16 -3.08
N ALA A 189 -11.17 -0.28 -2.50
CA ALA A 189 -11.42 -0.09 -1.07
C ALA A 189 -10.33 -0.82 -0.26
N CYS A 190 -9.73 -0.09 0.70
CA CYS A 190 -8.50 -0.53 1.37
C CYS A 190 -8.65 -1.81 2.21
N HIS A 191 -9.88 -2.24 2.51
CA HIS A 191 -10.19 -3.43 3.31
C HIS A 191 -10.11 -4.74 2.50
N HIS A 192 -10.08 -4.67 1.16
CA HIS A 192 -9.91 -5.87 0.33
C HIS A 192 -8.56 -6.53 0.59
N VAL A 193 -8.51 -7.85 0.53
CA VAL A 193 -7.28 -8.61 0.75
C VAL A 193 -6.58 -8.91 -0.57
N LYS A 194 -5.26 -8.72 -0.61
CA LYS A 194 -4.43 -9.01 -1.78
C LYS A 194 -3.03 -9.45 -1.36
N PRO A 195 -2.29 -10.15 -2.24
CA PRO A 195 -0.84 -10.22 -2.15
C PRO A 195 -0.25 -8.81 -2.28
N PHE A 196 0.98 -8.63 -1.83
CA PHE A 196 1.65 -7.33 -1.82
C PHE A 196 3.10 -7.44 -2.29
N VAL A 197 3.65 -6.30 -2.69
CA VAL A 197 5.07 -6.14 -3.00
C VAL A 197 5.66 -5.14 -2.01
N CYS A 198 6.79 -5.50 -1.41
CA CYS A 198 7.59 -4.57 -0.62
C CYS A 198 8.78 -4.05 -1.41
N GLU A 199 9.21 -2.84 -1.08
CA GLU A 199 10.35 -2.13 -1.63
C GLU A 199 11.20 -1.54 -0.49
N ASP A 200 12.52 -1.60 -0.58
CA ASP A 200 13.43 -0.99 0.42
C ASP A 200 13.07 0.48 0.70
N SER A 201 12.93 0.85 1.97
CA SER A 201 12.67 2.22 2.40
C SER A 201 13.91 2.81 3.05
N GLU A 202 14.55 3.78 2.37
CA GLU A 202 15.73 4.47 2.91
C GLU A 202 15.44 5.13 4.26
N GLU A 203 14.26 5.70 4.44
CA GLU A 203 13.83 6.30 5.71
C GLU A 203 13.87 5.26 6.85
N LEU A 204 13.30 4.08 6.64
CA LEU A 204 13.24 3.03 7.67
C LEU A 204 14.60 2.37 7.91
N LEU A 205 15.38 2.17 6.85
CA LEU A 205 16.77 1.68 6.96
C LEU A 205 17.61 2.67 7.79
N ASN A 206 17.54 3.96 7.50
CA ASN A 206 18.25 5.01 8.23
C ASN A 206 17.74 5.14 9.68
N PHE A 207 16.43 5.01 9.89
CA PHE A 207 15.83 5.00 11.22
C PHE A 207 16.41 3.87 12.09
N VAL A 208 16.55 2.66 11.55
CA VAL A 208 17.11 1.51 12.27
C VAL A 208 18.61 1.65 12.46
N ALA A 209 19.35 2.04 11.42
CA ALA A 209 20.81 2.21 11.50
C ALA A 209 21.21 3.23 12.56
N SER A 210 20.53 4.38 12.62
CA SER A 210 20.81 5.44 13.60
C SER A 210 20.55 5.04 15.05
N ARG A 211 19.72 4.02 15.31
CA ARG A 211 19.33 3.56 16.65
C ARG A 211 20.00 2.26 17.08
N ASN A 212 20.70 1.57 16.18
CA ASN A 212 21.31 0.27 16.43
C ASN A 212 22.74 0.25 15.89
N PRO A 213 23.70 0.88 16.60
CA PRO A 213 25.09 0.93 16.15
C PRO A 213 25.66 -0.47 15.90
N GLY A 214 26.34 -0.65 14.75
CA GLY A 214 26.94 -1.93 14.35
C GLY A 214 25.98 -2.93 13.69
N ILE A 215 24.69 -2.59 13.52
CA ILE A 215 23.78 -3.42 12.73
C ILE A 215 24.20 -3.46 11.26
N ARG A 216 24.01 -4.61 10.62
CA ARG A 216 24.23 -4.80 9.18
C ARG A 216 22.86 -4.89 8.49
N LEU A 217 22.60 -3.98 7.56
CA LEU A 217 21.36 -3.90 6.78
C LEU A 217 21.63 -4.25 5.31
#